data_AF-A0A812U4P0-F1
#
_entry.id   AF-A0A812U4P0-F1
#
_cell.length_a   1.000
_cell.length_b   1.000
_cell.length_c   1.000
_cell.angle_alpha   90.00
_cell.angle_beta   90.00
_cell.angle_gamma   90.00
#
_symmetry.space_group_name_H-M   'P 1'
#
loop_
_entity.id
_entity.type
_entity.pdbx_description
1 polymer ?
#
loop_
_entity_poly.entity_id
_entity_poly.type
_entity_poly.pdbx_seq_one_letter_code
_entity_poly.pdbx_strand_id
1 'polypeptide(L)'
;GWPPHVQAGSGGEALYGTGWAQSFLREHQFPQDCAGKTFVEHGMFRSGIGSNIHISAAVMAFALDRGSIYLWPEDDWANPWTRGKQKGSTVECPGGVKANSYECYLKPVSSCKPTGQGPRFTGVKRDRGKEDLRGTEIVPRVFKELLKCSRYPKNYWIKWWRAQTAAFLVRPSSATLDELETLRKESLVGEMKGAVIGSYVRHGDKYYEAKEYAFKDYARIYSWILGTDAEVERRCPEASKMIAPFRQQLPRLQASQRLYLGSDDPSVLEEASRTFHERRCDGCLVYMNVSRLSKRRPLMEVQKLLGAKQIVMESLLNLQLLMEADAFICTWTSNWCRLVDEMRMTVGLKANHLSLEVNKHCPRFNWVHGGGAETPDYR
;
A
#
# COMPACT_ATOMS: atom_id res chain seq x y z
N GLY A 1 -4.96 -13.06 -8.54
CA GLY A 1 -4.76 -12.58 -7.16
C GLY A 1 -5.86 -11.58 -6.95
N TRP A 2 -5.50 -10.30 -6.90
CA TRP A 2 -6.44 -9.20 -7.12
C TRP A 2 -7.22 -9.33 -8.45
N PRO A 3 -8.38 -8.67 -8.58
CA PRO A 3 -9.19 -8.71 -9.79
C PRO A 3 -8.46 -8.16 -11.02
N PRO A 4 -8.73 -8.65 -12.25
CA PRO A 4 -8.07 -8.17 -13.47
C PRO A 4 -8.23 -6.67 -13.72
N HIS A 5 -9.33 -6.06 -13.28
CA HIS A 5 -9.57 -4.64 -13.50
C HIS A 5 -8.63 -3.72 -12.70
N VAL A 6 -7.92 -4.24 -11.68
CA VAL A 6 -6.81 -3.52 -11.03
C VAL A 6 -5.69 -3.16 -12.02
N GLN A 7 -5.56 -3.96 -13.09
CA GLN A 7 -4.61 -3.73 -14.18
C GLN A 7 -5.25 -3.02 -15.37
N ALA A 8 -6.57 -2.82 -15.37
CA ALA A 8 -7.27 -2.21 -16.51
C ALA A 8 -6.85 -0.75 -16.69
N GLY A 9 -6.82 -0.30 -17.94
CA GLY A 9 -6.42 1.06 -18.32
C GLY A 9 -4.91 1.34 -18.32
N SER A 10 -4.10 0.41 -17.80
CA SER A 10 -2.69 0.61 -17.47
C SER A 10 -1.79 0.78 -18.69
N GLY A 11 -1.73 -0.17 -19.63
CA GLY A 11 -0.65 -0.19 -20.63
C GLY A 11 0.75 -0.02 -20.01
N GLY A 12 0.86 -0.26 -18.70
CA GLY A 12 1.98 0.12 -17.88
C GLY A 12 2.83 -1.09 -17.54
N GLU A 13 3.92 -0.85 -16.84
CA GLU A 13 4.94 -1.87 -16.58
C GLU A 13 4.92 -2.30 -15.12
N ALA A 14 5.32 -3.55 -14.87
CA ALA A 14 5.77 -3.96 -13.55
C ALA A 14 7.21 -3.48 -13.31
N LEU A 15 7.64 -3.49 -12.05
CA LEU A 15 9.06 -3.32 -11.73
C LEU A 15 9.91 -4.40 -12.42
N TYR A 16 11.12 -4.02 -12.82
CA TYR A 16 12.11 -4.91 -13.39
C TYR A 16 12.30 -6.14 -12.48
N GLY A 17 12.25 -7.33 -13.09
CA GLY A 17 12.43 -8.59 -12.39
C GLY A 17 11.26 -9.06 -11.52
N THR A 18 10.10 -8.38 -11.53
CA THR A 18 8.93 -8.80 -10.74
C THR A 18 8.50 -10.24 -11.02
N GLY A 19 8.43 -10.67 -12.29
CA GLY A 19 8.05 -12.04 -12.63
C GLY A 19 8.96 -13.08 -11.99
N TRP A 20 10.28 -12.89 -12.12
CA TRP A 20 11.27 -13.78 -11.50
C TRP A 20 11.18 -13.76 -9.97
N ALA A 21 11.07 -12.58 -9.36
CA ALA A 21 10.99 -12.46 -7.91
C ALA A 21 9.75 -13.16 -7.34
N GLN A 22 8.58 -12.99 -7.96
CA GLN A 22 7.35 -13.64 -7.50
C GLN A 22 7.41 -15.16 -7.66
N SER A 23 8.02 -15.67 -8.74
CA SER A 23 8.25 -17.12 -8.91
C SER A 23 9.19 -17.66 -7.83
N PHE A 24 10.33 -17.01 -7.60
CA PHE A 24 11.28 -17.41 -6.56
C PHE A 24 10.61 -17.44 -5.17
N LEU A 25 9.87 -16.39 -4.81
CA LEU A 25 9.15 -16.33 -3.53
C LEU A 25 8.12 -17.46 -3.41
N ARG A 26 7.44 -17.79 -4.51
CA ARG A 26 6.46 -18.88 -4.53
C ARG A 26 7.11 -20.23 -4.32
N GLU A 27 8.17 -20.52 -5.06
CA GLU A 27 8.90 -21.80 -4.96
C GLU A 27 9.53 -21.97 -3.58
N HIS A 28 10.17 -20.92 -3.06
CA HIS A 28 10.79 -20.94 -1.74
C HIS A 28 9.76 -21.18 -0.63
N GLN A 29 8.64 -20.44 -0.65
CA GLN A 29 7.65 -20.50 0.43
C GLN A 29 6.68 -21.68 0.31
N PHE A 30 6.56 -22.32 -0.84
CA PHE A 30 5.65 -23.45 -1.05
C PHE A 30 6.41 -24.71 -1.48
N PRO A 31 7.32 -25.23 -0.63
CA PRO A 31 8.00 -26.48 -0.94
C PRO A 31 6.99 -27.64 -0.96
N GLN A 32 7.34 -28.71 -1.69
CA GLN A 32 6.55 -29.95 -1.70
C GLN A 32 6.55 -30.65 -0.34
N ASP A 33 7.65 -30.52 0.41
CA ASP A 33 7.83 -31.08 1.75
C ASP A 33 8.42 -30.02 2.70
N CYS A 34 7.85 -29.97 3.91
CA CYS A 34 8.25 -29.08 4.99
C CYS A 34 9.22 -29.75 5.98
N ALA A 35 9.48 -31.06 5.86
CA ALA A 35 10.43 -31.77 6.70
C ALA A 35 11.85 -31.17 6.55
N GLY A 36 12.52 -30.97 7.69
CA GLY A 36 13.87 -30.42 7.74
C GLY A 36 13.99 -28.94 7.37
N LYS A 37 12.89 -28.24 7.09
CA LYS A 37 12.89 -26.79 6.88
C LYS A 37 12.96 -26.06 8.22
N THR A 38 13.60 -24.89 8.21
CA THR A 38 13.58 -23.93 9.32
C THR A 38 12.55 -22.84 9.06
N PHE A 39 12.03 -22.26 10.14
CA PHE A 39 10.93 -21.31 10.08
C PHE A 39 11.30 -19.99 10.75
N VAL A 40 10.71 -18.90 10.26
CA VAL A 40 10.70 -17.60 10.90
C VAL A 40 9.26 -17.13 10.93
N GLU A 41 8.74 -16.91 12.12
CA GLU A 41 7.37 -16.43 12.33
C GLU A 41 7.34 -14.92 12.54
N HIS A 42 6.38 -14.24 11.95
CA HIS A 42 6.16 -12.82 12.17
C HIS A 42 4.70 -12.56 12.52
N GLY A 43 4.44 -12.24 13.79
CA GLY A 43 3.12 -11.76 14.18
C GLY A 43 3.04 -10.25 14.14
N MET A 44 1.84 -9.76 14.37
CA MET A 44 1.45 -8.40 14.09
C MET A 44 1.86 -7.45 15.21
N PHE A 45 2.41 -6.31 14.80
CA PHE A 45 2.69 -5.19 15.69
C PHE A 45 1.44 -4.32 15.84
N ARG A 46 1.31 -3.67 17.00
CA ARG A 46 0.30 -2.62 17.25
C ARG A 46 0.59 -1.36 16.43
N SER A 47 0.33 -1.44 15.13
CA SER A 47 0.56 -0.40 14.12
C SER A 47 -0.38 -0.58 12.93
N GLY A 48 -0.48 0.44 12.07
CA GLY A 48 -1.27 0.37 10.83
C GLY A 48 -0.87 -0.79 9.90
N ILE A 49 -1.80 -1.23 9.04
CA ILE A 49 -1.59 -2.32 8.06
C ILE A 49 -0.32 -2.07 7.23
N GLY A 50 -0.16 -0.89 6.63
CA GLY A 50 1.05 -0.58 5.84
C GLY A 50 2.36 -0.68 6.62
N SER A 51 2.35 -0.31 7.91
CA SER A 51 3.54 -0.44 8.76
C SER A 51 3.88 -1.92 9.00
N ASN A 52 2.86 -2.74 9.25
CA ASN A 52 3.03 -4.17 9.45
C ASN A 52 3.54 -4.88 8.21
N ILE A 53 3.03 -4.54 7.02
CA ILE A 53 3.53 -5.12 5.76
C ILE A 53 5.00 -4.74 5.51
N HIS A 54 5.41 -3.50 5.79
CA HIS A 54 6.83 -3.13 5.68
C HIS A 54 7.75 -3.84 6.68
N ILE A 55 7.28 -4.10 7.90
CA ILE A 55 8.05 -4.91 8.88
C ILE A 55 8.11 -6.36 8.39
N SER A 56 7.00 -6.88 7.87
CA SER A 56 6.93 -8.23 7.27
C SER A 56 7.96 -8.38 6.15
N ALA A 57 8.17 -7.35 5.32
CA ALA A 57 9.20 -7.35 4.28
C ALA A 57 10.62 -7.48 4.84
N ALA A 58 10.93 -6.82 5.96
CA ALA A 58 12.23 -6.95 6.61
C ALA A 58 12.41 -8.35 7.22
N VAL A 59 11.39 -8.89 7.89
CA VAL A 59 11.45 -10.24 8.48
C VAL A 59 11.50 -11.33 7.41
N MET A 60 10.77 -11.16 6.30
CA MET A 60 10.86 -12.07 5.16
C MET A 60 12.25 -12.04 4.54
N ALA A 61 12.91 -10.88 4.47
CA ALA A 61 14.30 -10.82 4.00
C ALA A 61 15.26 -11.57 4.92
N PHE A 62 15.13 -11.38 6.23
CA PHE A 62 15.87 -12.12 7.25
C PHE A 62 15.65 -13.65 7.12
N ALA A 63 14.44 -14.08 6.80
CA ALA A 63 14.12 -15.49 6.60
C ALA A 63 14.79 -16.05 5.34
N LEU A 64 14.67 -15.34 4.20
CA LEU A 64 15.26 -15.74 2.93
C LEU A 64 16.79 -15.82 2.99
N ASP A 65 17.45 -14.89 3.66
CA ASP A 65 18.92 -14.91 3.81
C ASP A 65 19.46 -16.09 4.63
N ARG A 66 18.58 -16.75 5.41
CA ARG A 66 18.87 -17.97 6.17
C ARG A 66 18.34 -19.24 5.49
N GLY A 67 17.67 -19.13 4.34
CA GLY A 67 16.99 -20.25 3.71
C GLY A 67 15.75 -20.73 4.48
N SER A 68 15.25 -19.96 5.44
CA SER A 68 14.05 -20.29 6.23
C SER A 68 12.75 -19.94 5.50
N ILE A 69 11.68 -20.65 5.83
CA ILE A 69 10.31 -20.35 5.41
C ILE A 69 9.73 -19.25 6.30
N TYR A 70 9.06 -18.28 5.69
CA TYR A 70 8.39 -17.19 6.39
C TYR A 70 6.94 -17.59 6.66
N LEU A 71 6.50 -17.43 7.91
CA LEU A 71 5.15 -17.81 8.32
C LEU A 71 4.44 -16.70 9.08
N TRP A 72 3.12 -16.65 8.91
CA TRP A 72 2.24 -16.02 9.89
C TRP A 72 2.04 -16.98 11.07
N PRO A 73 2.11 -16.51 12.32
CA PRO A 73 1.78 -17.34 13.46
C PRO A 73 0.30 -17.71 13.42
N GLU A 74 -0.04 -18.98 13.70
CA GLU A 74 -1.43 -19.45 13.76
C GLU A 74 -2.20 -18.73 14.89
N ASP A 75 -1.56 -18.57 16.05
CA ASP A 75 -2.12 -17.86 17.20
C ASP A 75 -1.47 -16.48 17.40
N ASP A 76 -1.97 -15.51 16.64
CA ASP A 76 -1.61 -14.10 16.79
C ASP A 76 -2.67 -13.33 17.59
N TRP A 77 -2.91 -13.74 18.84
CA TRP A 77 -3.88 -13.11 19.74
C TRP A 77 -3.66 -11.59 19.95
N ALA A 78 -2.44 -11.12 19.70
CA ALA A 78 -2.06 -9.72 19.82
C ALA A 78 -2.42 -8.90 18.56
N ASN A 79 -2.82 -9.56 17.48
CA ASN A 79 -3.15 -8.94 16.21
C ASN A 79 -4.40 -8.05 16.34
N PRO A 80 -4.25 -6.72 16.22
CA PRO A 80 -5.40 -5.84 16.29
C PRO A 80 -6.34 -6.05 15.09
N TRP A 81 -5.86 -6.56 13.96
CA TRP A 81 -6.64 -6.63 12.72
C TRP A 81 -7.61 -7.82 12.66
N THR A 82 -7.46 -8.79 13.57
CA THR A 82 -8.27 -10.02 13.62
C THR A 82 -8.92 -10.25 14.99
N ARG A 83 -8.61 -9.39 15.96
CA ARG A 83 -9.20 -9.45 17.29
C ARG A 83 -10.62 -8.88 17.29
N GLY A 84 -11.55 -9.63 17.88
CA GLY A 84 -12.93 -9.22 18.08
C GLY A 84 -13.10 -8.12 19.14
N LYS A 85 -14.33 -7.60 19.28
CA LYS A 85 -14.64 -6.51 20.23
C LYS A 85 -14.49 -6.94 21.70
N GLN A 86 -14.71 -8.22 21.99
CA GLN A 86 -14.58 -8.78 23.34
C GLN A 86 -13.17 -9.36 23.54
N LYS A 87 -12.66 -9.32 24.78
CA LYS A 87 -11.37 -9.93 25.10
C LYS A 87 -11.47 -11.45 24.87
N GLY A 88 -10.58 -11.99 24.04
CA GLY A 88 -10.57 -13.41 23.71
C GLY A 88 -11.50 -13.80 22.56
N SER A 89 -12.26 -12.88 21.97
CA SER A 89 -13.03 -13.17 20.76
C SER A 89 -12.21 -12.87 19.50
N THR A 90 -12.48 -13.64 18.46
CA THR A 90 -11.91 -13.47 17.11
C THR A 90 -12.93 -12.79 16.23
N VAL A 91 -12.49 -12.09 15.18
CA VAL A 91 -13.43 -11.67 14.13
C VAL A 91 -13.91 -12.87 13.34
N GLU A 92 -15.11 -12.75 12.79
CA GLU A 92 -15.59 -13.67 11.76
C GLU A 92 -14.94 -13.27 10.43
N CYS A 93 -14.00 -14.09 9.95
CA CYS A 93 -13.32 -13.84 8.69
C CYS A 93 -14.28 -14.04 7.50
N PRO A 94 -14.01 -13.40 6.35
CA PRO A 94 -14.69 -13.75 5.11
C PRO A 94 -14.72 -15.27 4.87
N GLY A 95 -15.90 -15.79 4.52
CA GLY A 95 -16.12 -17.23 4.32
C GLY A 95 -16.18 -18.07 5.61
N GLY A 96 -16.31 -17.45 6.79
CA GLY A 96 -16.48 -18.15 8.07
C GLY A 96 -15.20 -18.77 8.63
N VAL A 97 -14.03 -18.45 8.06
CA VAL A 97 -12.74 -18.94 8.54
C VAL A 97 -12.48 -18.42 9.95
N LYS A 98 -11.94 -19.26 10.83
CA LYS A 98 -11.44 -18.84 12.15
C LYS A 98 -9.93 -18.74 12.09
N ALA A 99 -9.42 -17.53 11.83
CA ALA A 99 -8.00 -17.26 11.81
C ALA A 99 -7.68 -16.02 12.65
N ASN A 100 -6.61 -16.11 13.45
CA ASN A 100 -6.12 -14.99 14.27
C ASN A 100 -5.03 -14.18 13.55
N SER A 101 -4.64 -14.59 12.35
CA SER A 101 -3.59 -13.96 11.55
C SER A 101 -4.16 -13.31 10.28
N TYR A 102 -3.29 -12.71 9.47
CA TYR A 102 -3.69 -12.16 8.17
C TYR A 102 -4.35 -13.17 7.22
N GLU A 103 -4.20 -14.48 7.46
CA GLU A 103 -4.89 -15.52 6.69
C GLU A 103 -6.42 -15.45 6.80
N CYS A 104 -6.93 -14.69 7.77
CA CYS A 104 -8.32 -14.27 7.83
C CYS A 104 -8.80 -13.55 6.55
N TYR A 105 -7.93 -12.78 5.91
CA TYR A 105 -8.27 -11.96 4.73
C TYR A 105 -7.41 -12.27 3.50
N LEU A 106 -6.21 -12.78 3.73
CA LEU A 106 -5.18 -12.97 2.72
C LEU A 106 -4.94 -14.47 2.51
N LYS A 107 -4.41 -14.84 1.34
CA LYS A 107 -3.98 -16.20 1.07
C LYS A 107 -2.83 -16.58 1.99
N PRO A 108 -2.68 -17.88 2.31
CA PRO A 108 -1.51 -18.38 3.03
C PRO A 108 -0.23 -17.92 2.37
N VAL A 109 0.79 -17.68 3.19
CA VAL A 109 2.12 -17.26 2.70
C VAL A 109 3.03 -18.44 2.40
N SER A 110 2.68 -19.64 2.87
CA SER A 110 3.41 -20.89 2.68
C SER A 110 2.45 -22.09 2.61
N SER A 111 2.94 -23.23 2.12
CA SER A 111 2.29 -24.55 2.30
C SER A 111 2.61 -25.20 3.66
N CYS A 112 3.63 -24.69 4.36
CA CYS A 112 4.05 -25.20 5.65
C CYS A 112 3.26 -24.58 6.80
N LYS A 113 3.23 -25.30 7.92
CA LYS A 113 2.61 -24.82 9.17
C LYS A 113 3.69 -24.42 10.19
N PRO A 114 3.37 -23.50 11.11
CA PRO A 114 4.24 -23.19 12.24
C PRO A 114 4.55 -24.45 13.05
N THR A 115 5.82 -24.65 13.37
CA THR A 115 6.24 -25.73 14.28
C THR A 115 6.42 -25.24 15.71
N GLY A 116 6.29 -23.93 15.94
CA GLY A 116 6.65 -23.27 17.20
C GLY A 116 8.17 -23.23 17.46
N GLN A 117 8.98 -23.71 16.51
CA GLN A 117 10.44 -23.71 16.58
C GLN A 117 11.02 -22.66 15.63
N GLY A 118 11.88 -21.79 16.16
CA GLY A 118 12.58 -20.76 15.40
C GLY A 118 12.33 -19.34 15.91
N PRO A 119 12.96 -18.33 15.28
CA PRO A 119 12.74 -16.93 15.65
C PRO A 119 11.29 -16.53 15.41
N ARG A 120 10.68 -15.92 16.43
CA ARG A 120 9.33 -15.35 16.37
C ARG A 120 9.39 -13.86 16.63
N PHE A 121 9.01 -13.08 15.63
CA PHE A 121 8.96 -11.62 15.68
C PHE A 121 7.53 -11.19 15.99
N THR A 122 7.24 -10.89 17.26
CA THR A 122 5.94 -10.36 17.72
C THR A 122 6.18 -9.19 18.68
N GLY A 123 5.20 -8.30 18.83
CA GLY A 123 5.22 -7.37 19.97
C GLY A 123 4.64 -5.97 19.75
N VAL A 124 4.79 -5.15 20.78
CA VAL A 124 4.60 -3.69 20.73
C VAL A 124 5.93 -3.08 20.27
N LYS A 125 5.94 -1.99 19.49
CA LYS A 125 7.13 -1.32 18.88
C LYS A 125 8.38 -1.13 19.79
N ARG A 126 8.28 -1.37 21.10
CA ARG A 126 9.30 -1.20 22.14
C ARG A 126 10.00 -2.49 22.60
N ASP A 127 9.53 -3.70 22.29
CA ASP A 127 10.11 -4.94 22.84
C ASP A 127 10.88 -5.79 21.79
N ARG A 128 12.13 -6.11 22.14
CA ARG A 128 13.00 -7.28 21.81
C ARG A 128 13.09 -7.90 20.40
N GLY A 129 12.44 -7.39 19.35
CA GLY A 129 12.63 -7.92 17.97
C GLY A 129 13.53 -7.09 17.05
N LYS A 130 13.78 -5.83 17.41
CA LYS A 130 14.53 -4.90 16.56
C LYS A 130 16.03 -5.14 16.55
N GLU A 131 16.59 -5.67 17.65
CA GLU A 131 18.04 -5.94 17.74
C GLU A 131 18.44 -7.07 16.80
N ASP A 132 17.62 -8.12 16.67
CA ASP A 132 17.84 -9.21 15.73
C ASP A 132 17.70 -8.79 14.25
N LEU A 133 17.01 -7.67 14.00
CA LEU A 133 16.92 -7.05 12.68
C LEU A 133 17.99 -5.96 12.45
N ARG A 134 18.82 -5.63 13.46
CA ARG A 134 19.95 -4.70 13.27
C ARG A 134 21.03 -5.40 12.44
N GLY A 135 21.48 -4.73 11.39
CA GLY A 135 22.54 -5.24 10.51
C GLY A 135 22.06 -6.22 9.44
N THR A 136 20.82 -6.73 9.51
CA THR A 136 20.23 -7.40 8.34
C THR A 136 20.03 -6.41 7.21
N GLU A 137 20.53 -6.78 6.04
CA GLU A 137 20.19 -6.06 4.83
C GLU A 137 18.70 -6.25 4.58
N ILE A 138 18.01 -5.14 4.34
CA ILE A 138 16.56 -5.19 4.13
C ILE A 138 16.23 -5.85 2.79
N VAL A 139 17.20 -5.93 1.87
CA VAL A 139 17.07 -6.59 0.56
C VAL A 139 17.79 -7.95 0.61
N PRO A 140 17.09 -9.08 0.38
CA PRO A 140 17.70 -10.41 0.44
C PRO A 140 18.84 -10.56 -0.56
N ARG A 141 19.89 -11.29 -0.18
CA ARG A 141 21.10 -11.48 -1.01
C ARG A 141 20.79 -12.10 -2.37
N VAL A 142 19.81 -13.01 -2.43
CA VAL A 142 19.39 -13.68 -3.67
C VAL A 142 18.89 -12.71 -4.75
N PHE A 143 18.40 -11.52 -4.39
CA PHE A 143 17.94 -10.52 -5.35
C PHE A 143 19.02 -9.52 -5.79
N LYS A 144 20.20 -9.52 -5.15
CA LYS A 144 21.20 -8.49 -5.41
C LYS A 144 21.78 -8.57 -6.83
N GLU A 145 22.07 -9.76 -7.33
CA GLU A 145 22.60 -9.92 -8.70
C GLU A 145 21.59 -9.47 -9.75
N LEU A 146 20.30 -9.81 -9.56
CA LEU A 146 19.21 -9.28 -10.38
C LEU A 146 19.18 -7.75 -10.36
N LEU A 147 19.27 -7.14 -9.17
CA LEU A 147 19.19 -5.69 -9.02
C LEU A 147 20.42 -4.95 -9.54
N LYS A 148 21.60 -5.56 -9.58
CA LYS A 148 22.78 -5.00 -10.27
C LYS A 148 22.55 -4.86 -11.78
N CYS A 149 21.74 -5.74 -12.37
CA CYS A 149 21.36 -5.67 -13.78
C CYS A 149 20.23 -4.65 -14.05
N SER A 150 19.60 -4.13 -12.99
CA SER A 150 18.56 -3.11 -13.11
C SER A 150 19.17 -1.72 -13.32
N ARG A 151 18.36 -0.78 -13.82
CA ARG A 151 18.71 0.65 -13.84
C ARG A 151 18.45 1.35 -12.51
N TYR A 152 18.10 0.60 -11.45
CA TYR A 152 17.77 1.17 -10.15
C TYR A 152 19.03 1.54 -9.37
N PRO A 153 19.12 2.77 -8.85
CA PRO A 153 20.14 3.12 -7.88
C PRO A 153 20.02 2.25 -6.63
N LYS A 154 21.14 1.94 -5.97
CA LYS A 154 21.17 1.03 -4.80
C LYS A 154 20.24 1.45 -3.66
N ASN A 155 20.09 2.75 -3.41
CA ASN A 155 19.18 3.29 -2.39
C ASN A 155 17.69 3.00 -2.70
N TYR A 156 17.34 2.60 -3.92
CA TYR A 156 15.98 2.19 -4.30
C TYR A 156 15.72 0.69 -4.20
N TRP A 157 16.74 -0.13 -3.98
CA TRP A 157 16.59 -1.59 -3.88
C TRP A 157 15.65 -1.99 -2.74
N ILE A 158 15.65 -1.24 -1.64
CA ILE A 158 14.70 -1.43 -0.52
C ILE A 158 13.25 -1.20 -0.94
N LYS A 159 12.99 -0.16 -1.74
CA LYS A 159 11.65 0.15 -2.24
C LYS A 159 11.19 -0.95 -3.21
N TRP A 160 12.08 -1.40 -4.09
CA TRP A 160 11.81 -2.54 -4.96
C TRP A 160 11.46 -3.79 -4.15
N TRP A 161 12.26 -4.12 -3.12
CA TRP A 161 12.02 -5.31 -2.30
C TRP A 161 10.70 -5.25 -1.54
N ARG A 162 10.39 -4.09 -0.94
CA ARG A 162 9.10 -3.89 -0.28
C ARG A 162 7.93 -4.08 -1.25
N ALA A 163 8.04 -3.58 -2.47
CA ALA A 163 7.04 -3.79 -3.50
C ALA A 163 6.82 -5.27 -3.86
N GLN A 164 7.91 -6.04 -4.06
CA GLN A 164 7.77 -7.48 -4.33
C GLN A 164 7.15 -8.22 -3.14
N THR A 165 7.55 -7.87 -1.92
CA THR A 165 7.04 -8.51 -0.71
C THR A 165 5.58 -8.16 -0.49
N ALA A 166 5.19 -6.89 -0.65
CA ALA A 166 3.81 -6.45 -0.53
C ALA A 166 2.91 -7.20 -1.53
N ALA A 167 3.32 -7.32 -2.80
CA ALA A 167 2.58 -8.08 -3.81
C ALA A 167 2.39 -9.56 -3.44
N PHE A 168 3.39 -10.17 -2.79
CA PHE A 168 3.33 -11.55 -2.35
C PHE A 168 2.47 -11.74 -1.08
N LEU A 169 2.61 -10.86 -0.09
CA LEU A 169 1.90 -10.98 1.19
C LEU A 169 0.44 -10.54 1.09
N VAL A 170 0.15 -9.48 0.33
CA VAL A 170 -1.18 -8.86 0.23
C VAL A 170 -1.96 -9.44 -0.95
N ARG A 171 -2.20 -10.75 -0.90
CA ARG A 171 -3.03 -11.48 -1.88
C ARG A 171 -4.36 -11.84 -1.23
N PRO A 172 -5.48 -11.17 -1.52
CA PRO A 172 -6.76 -11.50 -0.92
C PRO A 172 -7.18 -12.96 -1.20
N SER A 173 -7.86 -13.58 -0.23
CA SER A 173 -8.54 -14.86 -0.43
C SER A 173 -9.72 -14.71 -1.41
N SER A 174 -10.26 -15.81 -1.95
CA SER A 174 -11.46 -15.72 -2.81
C SER A 174 -12.66 -15.16 -2.05
N ALA A 175 -12.93 -15.64 -0.84
CA ALA A 175 -14.02 -15.12 0.00
C ALA A 175 -13.86 -13.62 0.31
N THR A 176 -12.62 -13.17 0.51
CA THR A 176 -12.33 -11.74 0.69
C THR A 176 -12.61 -10.95 -0.58
N LEU A 177 -12.26 -11.46 -1.77
CA LEU A 177 -12.60 -10.79 -3.03
C LEU A 177 -14.11 -10.68 -3.24
N ASP A 178 -14.86 -11.72 -2.90
CA ASP A 178 -16.32 -11.71 -3.02
C ASP A 178 -16.97 -10.66 -2.11
N GLU A 179 -16.49 -10.56 -0.85
CA GLU A 179 -16.94 -9.51 0.06
C GLU A 179 -16.49 -8.11 -0.39
N LEU A 180 -15.28 -7.95 -0.94
CA LEU A 180 -14.81 -6.67 -1.47
C LEU A 180 -15.66 -6.18 -2.64
N GLU A 181 -16.11 -7.09 -3.50
CA GLU A 181 -16.99 -6.76 -4.62
C GLU A 181 -18.38 -6.30 -4.14
N THR A 182 -18.93 -6.97 -3.13
CA THR A 182 -20.17 -6.54 -2.46
C THR A 182 -19.99 -5.15 -1.83
N LEU A 183 -18.94 -4.96 -1.03
CA LEU A 183 -18.64 -3.68 -0.39
C LEU A 183 -18.43 -2.56 -1.43
N ARG A 184 -17.79 -2.87 -2.56
CA ARG A 184 -17.61 -1.90 -3.66
C ARG A 184 -18.95 -1.43 -4.21
N LYS A 185 -19.88 -2.35 -4.49
CA LYS A 185 -21.22 -2.01 -5.00
C LYS A 185 -22.02 -1.16 -4.03
N GLU A 186 -21.89 -1.43 -2.74
CA GLU A 186 -22.64 -0.74 -1.69
C GLU A 186 -22.08 0.63 -1.33
N SER A 187 -20.75 0.78 -1.38
CA SER A 187 -20.08 1.96 -0.81
C SER A 187 -19.45 2.89 -1.84
N LEU A 188 -19.16 2.45 -3.07
CA LEU A 188 -18.49 3.33 -4.04
C LEU A 188 -19.46 4.40 -4.56
N VAL A 189 -19.10 5.67 -4.34
CA VAL A 189 -19.78 6.82 -4.92
C VAL A 189 -18.97 7.30 -6.13
N GLY A 190 -19.64 7.43 -7.27
CA GLY A 190 -19.01 7.75 -8.56
C GLY A 190 -18.53 6.50 -9.31
N GLU A 191 -17.83 6.71 -10.43
CA GLU A 191 -17.37 5.62 -11.30
C GLU A 191 -15.85 5.64 -11.50
N MET A 192 -15.20 4.49 -11.28
CA MET A 192 -13.79 4.25 -11.62
C MET A 192 -13.62 3.94 -13.12
N LYS A 193 -14.18 4.78 -14.01
CA LYS A 193 -14.06 4.62 -15.48
C LYS A 193 -13.08 5.62 -16.07
N GLY A 194 -12.46 5.25 -17.19
CA GLY A 194 -11.48 6.10 -17.86
C GLY A 194 -10.21 6.28 -17.02
N ALA A 195 -9.45 7.35 -17.29
CA ALA A 195 -8.27 7.63 -16.49
C ALA A 195 -8.65 8.21 -15.12
N VAL A 196 -8.02 7.78 -14.03
CA VAL A 196 -8.33 8.28 -12.68
C VAL A 196 -7.06 8.68 -11.94
N ILE A 197 -7.08 9.85 -11.31
CA ILE A 197 -6.05 10.24 -10.34
C ILE A 197 -6.50 9.71 -8.98
N GLY A 198 -5.68 8.86 -8.35
CA GLY A 198 -5.90 8.40 -6.99
C GLY A 198 -5.25 9.37 -6.00
N SER A 199 -5.89 9.60 -4.87
CA SER A 199 -5.33 10.40 -3.78
C SER A 199 -5.73 9.79 -2.44
N TYR A 200 -4.81 9.81 -1.48
CA TYR A 200 -5.12 9.41 -0.12
C TYR A 200 -4.63 10.43 0.90
N VAL A 201 -5.59 11.03 1.61
CA VAL A 201 -5.34 12.05 2.63
C VAL A 201 -5.30 11.37 3.99
N ARG A 202 -4.09 11.12 4.48
CA ARG A 202 -3.87 10.48 5.79
C ARG A 202 -4.02 11.51 6.90
N HIS A 203 -5.19 11.54 7.52
CA HIS A 203 -5.46 12.24 8.77
C HIS A 203 -5.54 11.25 9.94
N GLY A 204 -6.04 11.69 11.09
CA GLY A 204 -6.17 10.86 12.29
C GLY A 204 -4.94 10.96 13.17
N ASP A 205 -4.45 9.82 13.65
CA ASP A 205 -3.35 9.76 14.62
C ASP A 205 -2.00 10.20 14.03
N LYS A 206 -1.82 10.23 12.71
CA LYS A 206 -0.55 10.57 12.05
C LYS A 206 -0.01 11.98 12.36
N TYR A 207 -0.84 12.89 12.87
CA TYR A 207 -0.45 14.26 13.22
C TYR A 207 0.70 14.35 14.23
N TYR A 208 0.93 13.32 15.07
CA TYR A 208 2.09 13.28 15.97
C TYR A 208 3.38 12.80 15.30
N GLU A 209 3.30 12.13 14.14
CA GLU A 209 4.47 11.59 13.42
C GLU A 209 4.91 12.47 12.25
N ALA A 210 3.98 13.23 11.66
CA ALA A 210 4.24 14.00 10.45
C ALA A 210 3.35 15.23 10.37
N LYS A 211 3.79 16.19 9.55
CA LYS A 211 3.02 17.36 9.18
C LYS A 211 1.72 16.94 8.48
N GLU A 212 0.60 17.44 9.01
CA GLU A 212 -0.72 17.29 8.44
C GLU A 212 -0.88 18.24 7.23
N TYR A 213 -1.46 17.72 6.14
CA TYR A 213 -1.73 18.46 4.91
C TYR A 213 -3.22 18.45 4.66
N ALA A 214 -3.82 19.63 4.48
CA ALA A 214 -5.25 19.75 4.21
C ALA A 214 -5.57 19.30 2.77
N PHE A 215 -6.85 19.01 2.49
CA PHE A 215 -7.26 18.59 1.14
C PHE A 215 -6.82 19.57 0.05
N LYS A 216 -6.92 20.89 0.30
CA LYS A 216 -6.42 21.92 -0.63
C LYS A 216 -4.97 21.73 -1.11
N ASP A 217 -4.09 21.14 -0.29
CA ASP A 217 -2.70 20.87 -0.68
C ASP A 217 -2.62 19.75 -1.73
N TYR A 218 -3.47 18.72 -1.61
CA TYR A 218 -3.63 17.64 -2.59
C TYR A 218 -4.36 18.15 -3.85
N ALA A 219 -5.43 18.92 -3.66
CA ALA A 219 -6.21 19.53 -4.76
C ALA A 219 -5.35 20.44 -5.64
N ARG A 220 -4.35 21.13 -5.06
CA ARG A 220 -3.37 21.89 -5.84
C ARG A 220 -2.52 21.01 -6.75
N ILE A 221 -2.08 19.84 -6.27
CA ILE A 221 -1.30 18.89 -7.10
C ILE A 221 -2.19 18.25 -8.15
N TYR A 222 -3.43 17.91 -7.80
CA TYR A 222 -4.43 17.46 -8.75
C TYR A 222 -4.63 18.50 -9.88
N SER A 223 -4.88 19.77 -9.53
CA SER A 223 -4.97 20.86 -10.52
C SER A 223 -3.68 21.06 -11.31
N TRP A 224 -2.52 20.71 -10.74
CA TRP A 224 -1.25 20.77 -11.44
C TRP A 224 -1.11 19.65 -12.48
N ILE A 225 -1.55 18.42 -12.19
CA ILE A 225 -1.60 17.32 -13.17
C ILE A 225 -2.56 17.67 -14.32
N LEU A 226 -3.68 18.33 -14.01
CA LEU A 226 -4.68 18.73 -15.01
C LEU A 226 -4.35 20.05 -15.73
N GLY A 227 -3.37 20.81 -15.24
CA GLY A 227 -3.00 22.11 -15.77
C GLY A 227 -2.20 22.02 -17.07
N THR A 228 -1.85 23.18 -17.61
CA THR A 228 -1.00 23.27 -18.81
C THR A 228 0.48 23.16 -18.44
N ASP A 229 1.31 22.62 -19.34
CA ASP A 229 2.78 22.54 -19.16
C ASP A 229 3.40 23.89 -18.77
N ALA A 230 2.89 25.00 -19.33
CA ALA A 230 3.38 26.35 -19.04
C ALA A 230 3.12 26.80 -17.59
N GLU A 231 1.96 26.44 -17.01
CA GLU A 231 1.65 26.76 -15.62
C GLU A 231 2.50 25.96 -14.63
N VAL A 232 2.74 24.69 -14.98
CA VAL A 232 3.58 23.76 -14.24
C VAL A 232 5.02 24.24 -14.23
N GLU A 233 5.58 24.55 -15.40
CA GLU A 233 6.96 25.03 -15.56
C GLU A 233 7.18 26.36 -14.84
N ARG A 234 6.23 27.31 -14.95
CA ARG A 234 6.33 28.60 -14.26
C ARG A 234 6.36 28.44 -12.73
N ARG A 235 5.58 27.51 -12.17
CA ARG A 235 5.48 27.33 -10.71
C ARG A 235 6.60 26.47 -10.15
N CYS A 236 7.02 25.44 -10.90
CA CYS A 236 7.94 24.41 -10.46
C CYS A 236 8.82 23.90 -11.61
N PRO A 237 9.84 24.67 -12.06
CA PRO A 237 10.66 24.33 -13.23
C PRO A 237 11.30 22.94 -13.13
N GLU A 238 11.87 22.59 -11.97
CA GLU A 238 12.48 21.28 -11.75
C GLU A 238 11.46 20.14 -11.73
N ALA A 239 10.24 20.39 -11.21
CA ALA A 239 9.18 19.39 -11.25
C ALA A 239 8.64 19.16 -12.67
N SER A 240 8.62 20.19 -13.51
CA SER A 240 8.22 20.07 -14.92
C SER A 240 9.13 19.10 -15.68
N LYS A 241 10.45 19.19 -15.49
CA LYS A 241 11.42 18.25 -16.07
C LYS A 241 11.14 16.80 -15.66
N MET A 242 10.74 16.59 -14.41
CA MET A 242 10.39 15.27 -13.88
C MET A 242 9.06 14.71 -14.42
N ILE A 243 8.14 15.54 -14.91
CA ILE A 243 6.92 15.07 -15.59
C ILE A 243 7.19 14.64 -17.02
N ALA A 244 8.23 15.16 -17.67
CA ALA A 244 8.46 14.93 -19.10
C ALA A 244 8.30 13.45 -19.53
N PRO A 245 8.79 12.45 -18.76
CA PRO A 245 8.58 11.02 -19.08
C PRO A 245 7.12 10.54 -19.05
N PHE A 246 6.23 11.24 -18.33
CA PHE A 246 4.82 10.93 -18.15
C PHE A 246 3.89 11.75 -19.05
N ARG A 247 4.42 12.61 -19.93
CA ARG A 247 3.61 13.48 -20.81
C ARG A 247 2.58 12.71 -21.63
N GLN A 248 2.88 11.48 -22.01
CA GLN A 248 1.94 10.63 -22.74
C GLN A 248 0.69 10.24 -21.92
N GLN A 249 0.78 10.25 -20.57
CA GLN A 249 -0.34 9.93 -19.67
C GLN A 249 -1.25 11.14 -19.42
N LEU A 250 -0.70 12.37 -19.49
CA LEU A 250 -1.40 13.59 -19.10
C LEU A 250 -2.69 13.84 -19.90
N PRO A 251 -2.73 13.70 -21.25
CA PRO A 251 -3.96 13.98 -22.00
C PRO A 251 -5.14 13.12 -21.57
N ARG A 252 -4.91 11.85 -21.23
CA ARG A 252 -5.96 10.95 -20.74
C ARG A 252 -6.47 11.38 -19.36
N LEU A 253 -5.57 11.78 -18.45
CA LEU A 253 -5.91 12.29 -17.12
C LEU A 253 -6.64 13.64 -17.20
N GLN A 254 -6.18 14.53 -18.07
CA GLN A 254 -6.80 15.84 -18.35
C GLN A 254 -8.20 15.71 -18.94
N ALA A 255 -8.42 14.73 -19.83
CA ALA A 255 -9.72 14.50 -20.44
C ALA A 255 -10.73 13.92 -19.45
N SER A 256 -10.32 13.07 -18.51
CA SER A 256 -11.23 12.47 -17.54
C SER A 256 -11.55 13.39 -16.36
N GLN A 257 -10.56 14.15 -15.89
CA GLN A 257 -10.65 14.99 -14.69
C GLN A 257 -11.22 14.25 -13.47
N ARG A 258 -10.96 12.94 -13.35
CA ARG A 258 -11.48 12.13 -12.23
C ARG A 258 -10.47 12.02 -11.11
N LEU A 259 -10.94 12.22 -9.88
CA LEU A 259 -10.20 12.02 -8.64
C LEU A 259 -10.89 10.93 -7.81
N TYR A 260 -10.21 9.81 -7.59
CA TYR A 260 -10.55 8.93 -6.48
C TYR A 260 -9.89 9.44 -5.20
N LEU A 261 -10.68 9.68 -4.15
CA LEU A 261 -10.21 10.22 -2.88
C LEU A 261 -10.51 9.25 -1.72
N GLY A 262 -9.43 8.67 -1.18
CA GLY A 262 -9.47 7.99 0.10
C GLY A 262 -9.07 8.93 1.25
N SER A 263 -9.74 8.80 2.39
CA SER A 263 -9.41 9.53 3.61
C SER A 263 -9.96 8.77 4.82
N ASP A 264 -9.33 8.95 5.97
CA ASP A 264 -9.79 8.44 7.26
C ASP A 264 -10.66 9.46 8.00
N ASP A 265 -10.68 10.69 7.50
CA ASP A 265 -11.37 11.84 8.08
C ASP A 265 -12.52 12.26 7.15
N PRO A 266 -13.78 12.24 7.63
CA PRO A 266 -14.94 12.58 6.81
C PRO A 266 -14.92 14.04 6.36
N SER A 267 -14.33 14.96 7.15
CA SER A 267 -14.28 16.39 6.80
C SER A 267 -13.48 16.67 5.52
N VAL A 268 -12.51 15.81 5.19
CA VAL A 268 -11.76 15.87 3.94
C VAL A 268 -12.67 15.59 2.74
N LEU A 269 -13.58 14.64 2.86
CA LEU A 269 -14.53 14.31 1.79
C LEU A 269 -15.58 15.40 1.63
N GLU A 270 -16.04 16.00 2.74
CA GLU A 270 -16.94 17.15 2.70
C GLU A 270 -16.30 18.37 2.04
N GLU A 271 -15.03 18.67 2.34
CA GLU A 271 -14.25 19.73 1.68
C GLU A 271 -14.07 19.43 0.18
N ALA A 272 -13.75 18.19 -0.17
CA ALA A 272 -13.59 17.78 -1.56
C ALA A 272 -14.90 17.90 -2.35
N SER A 273 -16.00 17.35 -1.84
CA SER A 273 -17.31 17.44 -2.48
C SER A 273 -17.71 18.88 -2.75
N ARG A 274 -17.51 19.79 -1.78
CA ARG A 274 -17.76 21.23 -1.98
C ARG A 274 -16.87 21.83 -3.06
N THR A 275 -15.58 21.51 -3.04
CA THR A 275 -14.61 22.00 -4.03
C THR A 275 -14.98 21.57 -5.45
N PHE A 276 -15.42 20.32 -5.64
CA PHE A 276 -15.82 19.81 -6.96
C PHE A 276 -17.18 20.35 -7.42
N HIS A 277 -18.11 20.56 -6.48
CA HIS A 277 -19.39 21.20 -6.76
C HIS A 277 -19.21 22.66 -7.22
N GLU A 278 -18.38 23.44 -6.52
CA GLU A 278 -18.04 24.83 -6.91
C GLU A 278 -17.39 24.91 -8.31
N ARG A 279 -16.66 23.86 -8.71
CA ARG A 279 -16.07 23.71 -10.06
C ARG A 279 -17.04 23.18 -11.11
N ARG A 280 -18.31 22.95 -10.75
CA ARG A 280 -19.34 22.34 -11.62
C ARG A 280 -18.92 20.99 -12.21
N CYS A 281 -18.26 20.16 -11.41
CA CYS A 281 -17.93 18.79 -11.81
C CYS A 281 -18.34 17.75 -10.75
N ASP A 282 -19.65 17.56 -10.60
CA ASP A 282 -20.22 16.62 -9.65
C ASP A 282 -19.84 15.15 -9.94
N GLY A 283 -19.48 14.82 -11.19
CA GLY A 283 -19.01 13.49 -11.60
C GLY A 283 -17.49 13.27 -11.55
N CYS A 284 -16.71 14.26 -11.13
CA CYS A 284 -15.25 14.17 -11.07
C CYS A 284 -14.74 13.48 -9.80
N LEU A 285 -15.49 13.56 -8.69
CA LEU A 285 -15.06 12.99 -7.41
C LEU A 285 -15.61 11.57 -7.25
N VAL A 286 -14.72 10.63 -6.98
CA VAL A 286 -15.02 9.23 -6.65
C VAL A 286 -14.50 8.96 -5.24
N TYR A 287 -15.30 8.33 -4.38
CA TYR A 287 -14.89 7.99 -3.02
C TYR A 287 -15.73 6.85 -2.46
N MET A 288 -15.28 6.25 -1.36
CA MET A 288 -16.09 5.26 -0.63
C MET A 288 -16.98 5.96 0.39
N ASN A 289 -18.29 5.72 0.40
CA ASN A 289 -19.20 6.15 1.46
C ASN A 289 -19.26 5.10 2.58
N VAL A 290 -18.26 5.14 3.45
CA VAL A 290 -18.11 4.23 4.59
C VAL A 290 -18.01 5.00 5.90
N SER A 291 -18.24 4.29 7.01
CA SER A 291 -18.18 4.88 8.34
C SER A 291 -16.78 5.36 8.67
N ARG A 292 -16.63 6.68 8.86
CA ARG A 292 -15.37 7.30 9.25
C ARG A 292 -15.55 7.98 10.58
N LEU A 293 -14.58 7.80 11.46
CA LEU A 293 -14.55 8.53 12.71
C LEU A 293 -13.76 9.80 12.51
N SER A 294 -14.44 10.93 12.64
CA SER A 294 -13.76 12.22 12.70
C SER A 294 -12.82 12.25 13.91
N LYS A 295 -11.78 13.10 13.79
CA LYS A 295 -10.77 13.45 14.81
C LYS A 295 -9.51 12.56 14.83
N ARG A 296 -8.49 13.13 15.47
CA ARG A 296 -7.16 12.60 15.82
C ARG A 296 -7.24 11.40 16.79
N ARG A 297 -7.99 10.37 16.46
CA ARG A 297 -8.15 9.16 17.28
C ARG A 297 -7.08 8.12 16.92
N PRO A 298 -6.48 7.44 17.92
CA PRO A 298 -5.65 6.28 17.68
C PRO A 298 -6.41 5.20 16.91
N LEU A 299 -5.74 4.58 15.94
CA LEU A 299 -6.32 3.55 15.08
C LEU A 299 -6.95 2.38 15.84
N MET A 300 -6.39 2.03 17.01
CA MET A 300 -6.91 0.98 17.88
C MET A 300 -8.26 1.35 18.54
N GLU A 301 -8.54 2.63 18.75
CA GLU A 301 -9.86 3.06 19.22
C GLU A 301 -10.89 2.96 18.09
N VAL A 302 -10.52 3.40 16.89
CA VAL A 302 -11.36 3.29 15.70
C VAL A 302 -11.76 1.83 15.48
N GLN A 303 -10.80 0.92 15.60
CA GLN A 303 -11.02 -0.52 15.52
C GLN A 303 -11.97 -1.07 16.58
N LYS A 304 -11.91 -0.60 17.82
CA LYS A 304 -12.87 -1.03 18.86
C LYS A 304 -14.29 -0.59 18.52
N LEU A 305 -14.45 0.59 17.96
CA LEU A 305 -15.74 1.18 17.64
C LEU A 305 -16.38 0.53 16.40
N LEU A 306 -15.66 0.53 15.27
CA LEU A 306 -16.17 0.00 14.00
C LEU A 306 -16.08 -1.53 13.94
N GLY A 307 -15.07 -2.12 14.57
CA GLY A 307 -14.75 -3.54 14.47
C GLY A 307 -13.62 -3.79 13.47
N ALA A 308 -12.78 -4.79 13.74
CA ALA A 308 -11.58 -5.03 12.94
C ALA A 308 -11.90 -5.51 11.51
N LYS A 309 -12.90 -6.38 11.33
CA LYS A 309 -13.35 -6.85 10.00
C LYS A 309 -13.69 -5.67 9.09
N GLN A 310 -14.56 -4.78 9.56
CA GLN A 310 -14.99 -3.62 8.77
C GLN A 310 -13.79 -2.77 8.33
N ILE A 311 -12.91 -2.39 9.27
CA ILE A 311 -11.75 -1.54 8.93
C ILE A 311 -10.81 -2.23 7.94
N VAL A 312 -10.54 -3.53 8.11
CA VAL A 312 -9.65 -4.26 7.19
C VAL A 312 -10.29 -4.33 5.79
N MET A 313 -11.58 -4.65 5.69
CA MET A 313 -12.27 -4.73 4.41
C MET A 313 -12.35 -3.37 3.71
N GLU A 314 -12.68 -2.30 4.44
CA GLU A 314 -12.67 -0.94 3.90
C GLU A 314 -11.25 -0.51 3.46
N SER A 315 -10.22 -0.87 4.24
CA SER A 315 -8.83 -0.59 3.88
C SER A 315 -8.40 -1.36 2.62
N LEU A 316 -8.76 -2.63 2.50
CA LEU A 316 -8.43 -3.45 1.33
C LEU A 316 -9.16 -2.96 0.07
N LEU A 317 -10.42 -2.55 0.18
CA LEU A 317 -11.14 -1.95 -0.96
C LEU A 317 -10.52 -0.61 -1.35
N ASN A 318 -10.16 0.24 -0.38
CA ASN A 318 -9.48 1.50 -0.65
C ASN A 318 -8.11 1.28 -1.32
N LEU A 319 -7.35 0.27 -0.88
CA LEU A 319 -6.10 -0.14 -1.54
C LEU A 319 -6.37 -0.57 -2.99
N GLN A 320 -7.42 -1.37 -3.24
CA GLN A 320 -7.81 -1.78 -4.58
C GLN A 320 -8.10 -0.60 -5.50
N LEU A 321 -8.95 0.33 -5.04
CA LEU A 321 -9.34 1.52 -5.80
C LEU A 321 -8.16 2.44 -6.09
N LEU A 322 -7.22 2.57 -5.14
CA LEU A 322 -5.99 3.32 -5.37
C LEU A 322 -5.02 2.62 -6.33
N MET A 323 -5.00 1.28 -6.36
CA MET A 323 -4.22 0.54 -7.34
C MET A 323 -4.76 0.68 -8.77
N GLU A 324 -6.08 0.77 -8.93
CA GLU A 324 -6.74 0.99 -10.21
C GLU A 324 -6.34 2.35 -10.83
N ALA A 325 -6.05 3.36 -10.00
CA ALA A 325 -5.73 4.71 -10.46
C ALA A 325 -4.46 4.82 -11.34
N ASP A 326 -4.51 5.69 -12.34
CA ASP A 326 -3.45 5.94 -13.33
C ASP A 326 -2.39 6.92 -12.85
N ALA A 327 -2.72 7.79 -11.92
CA ALA A 327 -1.76 8.60 -11.18
C ALA A 327 -2.06 8.50 -9.69
N PHE A 328 -1.08 8.81 -8.84
CA PHE A 328 -1.27 8.78 -7.40
C PHE A 328 -0.67 10.00 -6.69
N ILE A 329 -1.42 10.58 -5.77
CA ILE A 329 -1.00 11.71 -4.93
C ILE A 329 -1.08 11.28 -3.46
N CYS A 330 0.01 11.39 -2.72
CA CYS A 330 0.02 10.99 -1.31
C CYS A 330 1.12 11.67 -0.49
N THR A 331 1.23 11.30 0.80
CA THR A 331 2.33 11.71 1.68
C THR A 331 3.24 10.52 1.97
N TRP A 332 4.50 10.55 1.54
CA TRP A 332 5.39 9.37 1.63
C TRP A 332 5.81 9.01 3.06
N THR A 333 5.61 9.92 4.01
CA THR A 333 5.73 9.65 5.44
C THR A 333 4.67 8.65 5.94
N SER A 334 3.56 8.47 5.23
CA SER A 334 2.54 7.46 5.52
C SER A 334 2.97 6.09 4.99
N ASN A 335 3.02 5.09 5.88
CA ASN A 335 3.24 3.70 5.47
C ASN A 335 2.13 3.19 4.55
N TRP A 336 0.90 3.70 4.68
CA TRP A 336 -0.21 3.32 3.80
C TRP A 336 0.01 3.83 2.37
N CYS A 337 0.41 5.09 2.21
CA CYS A 337 0.75 5.65 0.90
C CYS A 337 1.86 4.86 0.21
N ARG A 338 2.91 4.49 0.95
CA ARG A 338 4.00 3.67 0.40
C ARG A 338 3.54 2.28 -0.01
N LEU A 339 2.72 1.62 0.81
CA LEU A 339 2.12 0.33 0.44
C LEU A 339 1.29 0.41 -0.85
N VAL A 340 0.47 1.47 -0.99
CA VAL A 340 -0.31 1.69 -2.21
C VAL A 340 0.60 1.83 -3.44
N ASP A 341 1.64 2.65 -3.35
CA ASP A 341 2.61 2.84 -4.44
C ASP A 341 3.35 1.54 -4.78
N GLU A 342 3.81 0.81 -3.76
CA GLU A 342 4.44 -0.50 -3.87
C GLU A 342 3.56 -1.52 -4.62
N MET A 343 2.28 -1.58 -4.28
CA MET A 343 1.31 -2.47 -4.92
C MET A 343 0.95 -1.99 -6.34
N ARG A 344 0.87 -0.68 -6.58
CA ARG A 344 0.68 -0.08 -7.92
C ARG A 344 1.79 -0.49 -8.88
N MET A 345 3.04 -0.39 -8.47
CA MET A 345 4.19 -0.70 -9.34
C MET A 345 4.37 -2.19 -9.63
N THR A 346 3.66 -3.08 -8.94
CA THR A 346 3.80 -4.54 -9.08
C THR A 346 2.50 -5.18 -9.53
N VAL A 347 1.46 -5.14 -8.70
CA VAL A 347 0.15 -5.74 -8.99
C VAL A 347 -0.61 -4.92 -10.03
N GLY A 348 -0.60 -3.60 -9.89
CA GLY A 348 -1.33 -2.68 -10.78
C GLY A 348 -0.65 -2.42 -12.13
N LEU A 349 0.60 -2.87 -12.31
CA LEU A 349 1.42 -2.60 -13.51
C LEU A 349 1.56 -1.10 -13.79
N LYS A 350 1.80 -0.31 -12.74
CA LYS A 350 1.90 1.15 -12.78
C LYS A 350 3.32 1.65 -12.41
N ALA A 351 4.37 0.88 -12.69
CA ALA A 351 5.76 1.25 -12.34
C ALA A 351 6.27 2.49 -13.08
N ASN A 352 5.75 2.71 -14.29
CA ASN A 352 6.01 3.86 -15.15
C ASN A 352 4.89 4.92 -15.07
N HIS A 353 4.02 4.87 -14.07
CA HIS A 353 2.95 5.85 -13.87
C HIS A 353 3.30 6.92 -12.85
N LEU A 354 2.62 8.06 -12.96
CA LEU A 354 2.84 9.20 -12.09
C LEU A 354 2.51 8.89 -10.62
N SER A 355 3.41 9.27 -9.71
CA SER A 355 3.25 9.15 -8.26
C SER A 355 3.94 10.32 -7.56
N LEU A 356 3.16 11.15 -6.88
CA LEU A 356 3.58 12.46 -6.36
C LEU A 356 3.38 12.59 -4.85
N GLU A 357 4.39 13.15 -4.19
CA GLU A 357 4.33 13.58 -2.80
C GLU A 357 3.65 14.94 -2.68
N VAL A 358 2.79 15.08 -1.67
CA VAL A 358 2.30 16.38 -1.25
C VAL A 358 3.41 17.22 -0.63
N ASN A 359 3.59 18.43 -1.15
CA ASN A 359 4.50 19.44 -0.63
C ASN A 359 3.84 20.82 -0.76
N LYS A 360 4.15 21.74 0.16
CA LYS A 360 3.61 23.11 0.15
C LYS A 360 4.13 23.99 -0.99
N HIS A 361 5.26 23.64 -1.59
CA HIS A 361 5.88 24.40 -2.68
C HIS A 361 5.68 23.69 -4.02
N CYS A 362 6.44 22.61 -4.25
CA CYS A 362 6.41 21.85 -5.50
C CYS A 362 6.29 20.35 -5.20
N PRO A 363 5.45 19.61 -5.94
CA PRO A 363 5.29 18.18 -5.74
C PRO A 363 6.64 17.47 -5.92
N ARG A 364 6.90 16.46 -5.09
CA ARG A 364 8.09 15.62 -5.20
C ARG A 364 7.72 14.29 -5.84
N PHE A 365 8.62 13.72 -6.62
CA PHE A 365 8.37 12.46 -7.29
C PHE A 365 8.83 11.29 -6.44
N ASN A 366 8.06 10.21 -6.43
CA ASN A 366 8.43 8.97 -5.78
C ASN A 366 9.13 8.03 -6.76
N TRP A 367 10.25 8.46 -7.34
CA TRP A 367 10.77 7.85 -8.56
C TRP A 367 11.46 6.50 -8.37
N VAL A 368 11.21 5.55 -9.28
CA VAL A 368 11.98 4.29 -9.42
C VAL A 368 12.45 4.09 -10.88
N HIS A 369 11.90 4.79 -11.88
CA HIS A 369 12.26 4.59 -13.29
C HIS A 369 12.54 5.88 -14.07
N GLY A 370 13.83 6.16 -14.20
CA GLY A 370 14.44 6.97 -15.25
C GLY A 370 15.74 7.60 -14.73
N GLY A 371 16.76 7.63 -15.58
CA GLY A 371 18.10 8.04 -15.16
C GLY A 371 18.18 9.51 -14.77
N GLY A 372 18.93 9.80 -13.72
CA GLY A 372 19.81 10.96 -13.74
C GLY A 372 19.66 12.05 -12.68
N ALA A 373 18.73 11.98 -11.72
CA ALA A 373 18.64 13.02 -10.69
C ALA A 373 18.80 12.44 -9.28
N GLU A 374 19.82 12.95 -8.58
CA GLU A 374 20.04 12.73 -7.15
C GLU A 374 18.78 13.14 -6.36
N THR A 375 18.28 12.23 -5.52
CA THR A 375 17.21 12.52 -4.55
C THR A 375 17.75 12.46 -3.13
N PRO A 376 17.19 13.24 -2.19
CA PRO A 376 17.68 13.30 -0.81
C PRO A 376 17.61 11.94 -0.10
N ASP A 377 18.56 11.70 0.81
CA ASP A 377 18.65 10.50 1.63
C ASP A 377 17.42 10.39 2.56
N TYR A 378 16.57 9.38 2.34
CA TYR A 378 15.46 9.02 3.22
C TYR A 378 15.92 7.95 4.22
N ARG A 379 16.79 8.34 5.15
CA ARG A 379 17.11 7.53 6.33
C ARG A 379 16.23 7.89 7.51
#